data_AF-A0A0C3DYP3-F1
#
_entry.id   AF-A0A0C3DYP3-F1
#
_cell.length_a   1.000
_cell.length_b   1.000
_cell.length_c   1.000
_cell.angle_alpha   90.00
_cell.angle_beta   90.00
_cell.angle_gamma   90.00
#
_symmetry.space_group_name_H-M   'P 1'
#
loop_
_entity.id
_entity.type
_entity.pdbx_description
1 polymer ?
#
loop_
_entity_poly.entity_id
_entity_poly.type
_entity_poly.pdbx_seq_one_letter_code
_entity_poly.pdbx_strand_id
1 'polypeptide(L)' 'MECLEFWQLLLLLCNNLKDSDIPHCTKMRELVLQAWRDYFAALKANLKKATGEISFTSDLWSADNLDSYLAMTAHWIG' A
#
# COMPACT_ATOMS: atom_id res chain seq x y z
N MET A 1 -11.38 10.76 9.89
CA MET A 1 -11.49 10.47 11.33
C MET A 1 -10.11 10.03 11.77
N GLU A 2 -9.42 10.82 12.59
CA GLU A 2 -8.10 10.44 13.13
C GLU A 2 -8.33 9.51 14.33
N CYS A 3 -7.74 8.32 14.30
CA CYS A 3 -7.86 7.35 15.39
C CYS A 3 -6.84 7.69 16.48
N LEU A 4 -7.30 8.43 17.50
CA LEU A 4 -6.44 8.93 18.58
C LEU A 4 -5.69 7.80 19.31
N GLU A 5 -6.33 6.64 19.46
CA GLU A 5 -5.75 5.45 20.11
C GLU A 5 -4.53 4.91 19.33
N PHE A 6 -4.62 4.92 17.99
CA PHE A 6 -3.50 4.55 17.14
C PHE A 6 -2.35 5.56 17.22
N TRP A 7 -2.66 6.86 17.29
CA TRP A 7 -1.65 7.90 17.48
C TRP A 7 -0.91 7.77 18.80
N GLN A 8 -1.64 7.52 19.89
CA GLN A 8 -1.06 7.28 21.21
C GLN A 8 -0.18 6.02 21.22
N LEU A 9 -0.62 4.95 20.56
CA LEU A 9 0.17 3.73 20.41
C LEU A 9 1.48 4.00 19.67
N LEU A 10 1.46 4.78 18.58
CA LEU A 10 2.67 5.13 17.83
C LEU A 10 3.67 5.91 18.70
N LEU A 11 3.21 6.90 19.46
CA LEU A 11 4.07 7.68 20.36
C LEU A 11 4.63 6.83 21.50
N LEU A 12 3.86 5.87 22.02
CA LEU A 12 4.31 4.94 23.05
C LEU A 12 5.37 3.96 22.53
N LEU A 13 5.19 3.45 21.31
CA LEU A 13 6.09 2.44 20.73
C LEU A 13 7.36 3.05 20.11
N CYS A 14 7.31 4.32 19.69
CA CYS A 14 8.42 5.01 19.03
C CYS A 14 8.93 6.18 19.88
N ASN A 15 9.88 5.90 20.78
CA ASN A 15 10.42 6.86 21.76
C ASN A 15 11.01 8.16 21.18
N ASN A 16 11.38 8.17 19.90
CA ASN A 16 11.94 9.34 19.22
C ASN A 16 10.91 10.11 18.37
N LEU A 17 9.69 9.59 18.25
CA LEU A 17 8.63 10.18 17.46
C LEU A 17 7.90 11.24 18.29
N LYS A 18 7.75 12.44 17.74
CA LYS A 18 6.95 13.51 18.34
C LYS A 18 5.60 13.59 17.64
N ASP A 19 4.63 14.18 18.32
CA ASP A 19 3.30 14.42 17.75
C ASP A 19 3.38 15.20 16.43
N SER A 20 4.28 16.19 16.35
CA SER A 20 4.56 16.98 15.14
C SER A 20 5.09 16.16 13.95
N ASP A 21 5.62 14.96 14.20
CA ASP A 21 6.18 14.09 13.17
C ASP A 21 5.11 13.19 12.55
N ILE A 22 3.95 13.04 13.20
CA ILE A 22 2.86 12.21 12.71
C ILE A 22 2.03 13.04 11.71
N PRO A 23 1.96 12.64 10.44
CA PRO A 23 1.27 13.44 9.44
C PRO A 23 -0.25 13.32 9.61
N HIS A 24 -0.96 14.43 9.40
CA HIS A 24 -2.42 14.41 9.26
C HIS A 24 -2.88 13.52 8.10
N CYS A 25 -4.14 13.04 8.13
CA CYS A 25 -4.68 12.11 7.13
C CYS A 25 -4.46 12.55 5.67
N THR A 26 -4.64 13.84 5.35
CA THR A 26 -4.39 14.36 4.00
C THR A 26 -2.95 14.17 3.59
N LYS A 27 -2.00 14.46 4.49
CA LYS A 27 -0.57 14.30 4.24
C LYS A 27 -0.17 12.83 4.18
N MET A 28 -0.71 11.99 5.05
CA MET A 28 -0.53 10.53 4.98
C MET A 28 -0.97 9.97 3.64
N ARG A 29 -2.14 10.40 3.13
CA ARG A 29 -2.63 9.98 1.82
C ARG A 29 -1.66 10.37 0.69
N GLU A 30 -1.14 11.60 0.71
CA GLU A 30 -0.12 12.03 -0.25
C GLU A 30 1.14 11.16 -0.19
N LEU A 31 1.64 10.89 1.01
CA LEU A 31 2.83 10.08 1.22
C LEU A 31 2.63 8.63 0.75
N VAL A 32 1.48 8.02 1.04
CA VAL A 32 1.13 6.67 0.57
C VAL A 32 1.05 6.62 -0.96
N LEU A 33 0.42 7.62 -1.59
CA LEU A 33 0.34 7.69 -3.05
C LEU A 33 1.72 7.89 -3.69
N GLN A 34 2.59 8.70 -3.08
CA GLN A 34 3.94 8.91 -3.56
C GLN A 34 4.76 7.62 -3.46
N ALA A 35 4.76 6.97 -2.28
CA ALA A 35 5.43 5.69 -2.08
C ALA A 35 4.92 4.63 -3.07
N TRP A 36 3.61 4.55 -3.29
CA TRP A 36 3.03 3.67 -4.29
C TRP A 36 3.59 3.94 -5.69
N ARG A 37 3.69 5.20 -6.13
CA ARG A 37 4.27 5.55 -7.44
C ARG A 37 5.72 5.09 -7.57
N ASP A 38 6.51 5.28 -6.52
CA ASP A 38 7.94 4.92 -6.49
C ASP A 38 8.10 3.39 -6.57
N TYR A 39 7.37 2.65 -5.73
CA TYR A 39 7.36 1.19 -5.78
C TYR A 39 6.81 0.66 -7.11
N PHE A 40 5.80 1.30 -7.69
CA PHE A 40 5.25 0.90 -8.97
C PHE A 40 6.23 1.12 -10.13
N ALA A 41 7.03 2.19 -10.08
CA ALA A 41 8.11 2.40 -11.04
C ALA A 41 9.17 1.30 -10.94
N ALA A 42 9.58 0.93 -9.72
CA ALA A 42 10.52 -0.16 -9.48
C ALA A 42 9.95 -1.51 -9.93
N LEU A 43 8.69 -1.81 -9.60
CA LEU A 43 8.00 -3.03 -10.03
C LEU A 43 8.00 -3.17 -11.55
N LYS A 44 7.65 -2.10 -12.29
CA LYS A 44 7.69 -2.12 -13.76
C LYS A 44 9.10 -2.42 -14.29
N ALA A 45 10.14 -1.86 -13.66
CA ALA A 45 11.52 -2.14 -14.05
C ALA A 45 11.90 -3.61 -13.79
N ASN A 46 11.43 -4.20 -12.69
CA ASN A 46 11.65 -5.61 -12.35
C ASN A 46 10.91 -6.55 -13.31
N LEU A 47 9.65 -6.26 -13.62
CA LEU A 47 8.86 -7.07 -14.55
C LEU A 47 9.46 -7.07 -15.97
N LYS A 48 10.04 -5.95 -16.41
CA LYS A 48 10.79 -5.89 -17.69
C LYS A 48 12.03 -6.78 -17.72
N LYS A 49 12.57 -7.15 -16.55
CA LYS A 49 13.76 -7.99 -16.40
C LYS A 49 13.41 -9.44 -16.03
N ALA A 50 12.13 -9.79 -15.95
CA ALA A 50 11.73 -11.13 -15.58
C ALA A 50 12.37 -12.17 -16.52
N THR A 51 13.02 -13.17 -15.94
CA THR A 51 13.77 -14.19 -16.68
C THR A 51 12.84 -15.25 -17.30
N GLY A 52 11.56 -15.24 -16.94
CA GLY A 52 10.54 -16.16 -17.44
C GLY A 52 9.19 -15.47 -17.66
N GLU A 53 8.16 -16.29 -17.90
CA GLU A 53 6.80 -15.79 -18.10
C GLU A 53 6.26 -15.13 -16.82
N ILE A 54 5.46 -14.09 -17.01
CA ILE A 54 4.73 -13.42 -15.93
C ILE A 54 3.32 -14.01 -15.93
N SER A 55 2.96 -14.69 -14.85
CA SER A 55 1.60 -15.20 -14.63
C SER A 55 0.79 -14.24 -13.77
N PHE A 56 -0.53 -14.22 -13.95
CA PHE A 56 -1.44 -13.40 -13.14
C PHE A 56 -2.53 -14.26 -12.54
N THR A 57 -2.84 -14.02 -11.26
CA THR A 57 -4.08 -14.50 -10.64
C THR A 57 -5.04 -13.34 -10.48
N SER A 58 -6.31 -13.60 -10.76
CA SER A 58 -7.39 -12.63 -10.58
C SER A 58 -8.43 -13.21 -9.66
N ASP A 59 -8.67 -12.54 -8.54
CA ASP A 59 -9.72 -12.88 -7.60
C ASP A 59 -10.86 -11.88 -7.81
N LEU A 60 -12.05 -12.39 -8.12
CA LEU A 60 -13.26 -11.59 -8.28
C LEU A 60 -14.28 -12.02 -7.24
N TRP A 61 -14.86 -11.04 -6.56
CA TRP A 61 -15.94 -11.27 -5.61
C TRP A 61 -16.87 -10.06 -5.56
N SER A 62 -18.08 -10.28 -5.07
CA SER A 62 -19.01 -9.21 -4.74
C SER A 62 -19.22 -9.19 -3.23
N ALA A 63 -19.31 -8.00 -2.64
CA ALA A 63 -19.73 -7.85 -1.26
C ALA A 63 -21.26 -7.86 -1.14
N ASP A 64 -21.78 -8.05 0.07
CA ASP A 64 -23.22 -8.11 0.34
C ASP A 64 -23.96 -6.82 -0.04
N ASN A 65 -23.24 -5.70 -0.12
CA ASN A 65 -23.76 -4.42 -0.59
C ASN A 65 -23.79 -4.31 -2.14
N LEU A 66 -23.57 -5.42 -2.85
CA LEU A 66 -23.53 -5.54 -4.31
C LEU A 66 -22.35 -4.81 -4.99
N ASP A 67 -21.35 -4.35 -4.24
CA ASP A 67 -20.11 -3.84 -4.81
C ASP A 67 -19.27 -5.00 -5.34
N SER A 68 -18.81 -4.89 -6.59
CA SER A 68 -17.93 -5.89 -7.21
C SER A 68 -16.47 -5.46 -7.13
N TYR A 69 -15.62 -6.40 -6.74
CA TYR A 69 -14.19 -6.20 -6.54
C TYR A 69 -13.39 -7.12 -7.46
N LEU A 70 -12.22 -6.63 -7.88
CA LEU A 70 -11.22 -7.38 -8.62
C LEU A 70 -9.87 -7.13 -7.95
N ALA A 71 -9.25 -8.19 -7.43
CA ALA A 71 -7.83 -8.18 -7.11
C ALA A 71 -7.05 -8.90 -8.22
N MET A 72 -5.90 -8.35 -8.57
CA MET A 72 -4.97 -8.97 -9.52
C MET A 72 -3.58 -9.03 -8.90
N THR A 73 -2.98 -10.21 -8.93
CA THR A 73 -1.61 -10.44 -8.46
C THR A 73 -0.75 -10.98 -9.59
N ALA A 74 0.44 -10.42 -9.78
CA ALA A 74 1.42 -10.90 -10.75
C ALA A 74 2.48 -11.76 -10.06
N HIS A 75 2.82 -12.90 -10.66
CA HIS A 75 3.89 -13.79 -10.23
C HIS A 75 4.95 -13.84 -11.34
N TRP A 76 6.22 -13.64 -10.99
CA TRP A 76 7.33 -13.70 -11.94
C TRP A 76 8.59 -14.21 -11.26
N ILE A 77 9.52 -14.72 -12.07
CA ILE A 77 10.89 -15.06 -11.64
C ILE A 77 11.78 -13.87 -12.00
N GLY A 78 12.33 -13.23 -10.98
CA GLY A 78 13.20 -12.05 -11.10
C GLY A 78 14.61 -12.38 -11.53
#